data_AF-A0A6H0Y531-F1
#
_entry.id   AF-A0A6H0Y531-F1
#
_cell.length_a   1.000
_cell.length_b   1.000
_cell.length_c   1.000
_cell.angle_alpha   90.00
_cell.angle_beta   90.00
_cell.angle_gamma   90.00
#
_symmetry.space_group_name_H-M   'P 1'
#
loop_
_entity.id
_entity.type
_entity.pdbx_description
1 polymer ?
#
loop_
_entity_poly.entity_id
_entity_poly.type
_entity_poly.pdbx_seq_one_letter_code
_entity_poly.pdbx_strand_id
1 'polypeptide(L)'
;MASKTMRIAFLMADYGHDPTETAIPYAAFAMAGFAIDFVTEKGSSPICDRKMLEGWTQKLLGAEAATVTAYNAMIKSQSWQSASSWSDIAFDLKAYDLVFLPGGHDQGVRQILDSRRAQSLLTEYFPLTKKPSGMVCAAICHGVQALAHSKGADDVWCWF
;
A
#
# COMPACT_ATOMS: atom_id res chain seq x y z
N MET A 1 -1.00 28.76 -12.40
CA MET A 1 -0.20 27.99 -11.42
C MET A 1 -0.28 26.53 -11.84
N ALA A 2 0.84 25.82 -11.94
CA ALA A 2 0.78 24.38 -12.23
C ALA A 2 0.05 23.69 -11.07
N SER A 3 -0.89 22.78 -11.39
CA SER A 3 -1.55 21.97 -10.37
C SER A 3 -0.50 21.12 -9.67
N LYS A 4 -0.52 21.07 -8.33
CA LYS A 4 0.34 20.17 -7.56
C LYS A 4 0.03 18.73 -7.99
N THR A 5 1.05 17.96 -8.37
CA THR A 5 0.92 16.51 -8.57
C THR A 5 0.73 15.85 -7.21
N MET A 6 -0.37 15.10 -7.04
CA MET A 6 -0.59 14.34 -5.80
C MET A 6 0.40 13.20 -5.69
N ARG A 7 0.94 13.01 -4.48
CA ARG A 7 1.85 11.90 -4.16
C ARG A 7 1.14 10.84 -3.35
N ILE A 8 1.29 9.58 -3.77
CA ILE A 8 0.66 8.41 -3.16
C ILE A 8 1.73 7.44 -2.68
N ALA A 9 1.63 7.01 -1.41
CA ALA A 9 2.40 5.90 -0.88
C ALA A 9 1.54 4.64 -0.84
N PHE A 10 1.95 3.59 -1.57
CA PHE A 10 1.45 2.23 -1.36
C PHE A 10 2.26 1.61 -0.23
N LEU A 11 1.74 1.68 0.99
CA LEU A 11 2.40 1.14 2.18
C LEU A 11 1.97 -0.31 2.36
N MET A 12 2.92 -1.24 2.23
CA MET A 12 2.60 -2.67 2.16
C MET A 12 3.73 -3.57 2.67
N ALA A 13 3.41 -4.85 2.86
CA ALA A 13 4.38 -5.90 3.14
C ALA A 13 5.25 -6.21 1.90
N ASP A 14 6.43 -6.79 2.13
CA ASP A 14 7.35 -7.24 1.08
C ASP A 14 6.76 -8.40 0.26
N TYR A 15 5.86 -9.20 0.85
CA TYR A 15 5.27 -10.37 0.22
C TYR A 15 3.77 -10.52 0.55
N GLY A 16 3.01 -11.11 -0.37
CA GLY A 16 1.71 -11.70 -0.07
C GLY A 16 0.49 -10.82 -0.33
N HIS A 17 0.70 -9.64 -0.92
CA HIS A 17 -0.41 -8.76 -1.30
C HIS A 17 -1.27 -9.37 -2.42
N ASP A 18 -2.55 -8.99 -2.46
CA ASP A 18 -3.44 -9.33 -3.56
C ASP A 18 -3.05 -8.50 -4.82
N PRO A 19 -2.76 -9.15 -5.97
CA PRO A 19 -2.32 -8.43 -7.16
C PRO A 19 -3.40 -7.50 -7.74
N THR A 20 -4.69 -7.80 -7.55
CA THR A 20 -5.82 -6.95 -7.98
C THR A 20 -5.90 -5.68 -7.14
N GLU A 21 -5.79 -5.82 -5.81
CA GLU A 21 -5.87 -4.71 -4.86
C GLU A 21 -4.67 -3.75 -4.95
N THR A 22 -3.59 -4.16 -5.61
CA THR A 22 -2.44 -3.30 -5.89
C THR A 22 -2.45 -2.78 -7.33
N ALA A 23 -2.55 -3.66 -8.33
CA ALA A 23 -2.37 -3.28 -9.74
C ALA A 23 -3.50 -2.40 -10.29
N ILE A 24 -4.76 -2.65 -9.88
CA ILE A 24 -5.90 -1.88 -10.39
C ILE A 24 -5.90 -0.46 -9.80
N PRO A 25 -5.74 -0.25 -8.48
CA PRO A 25 -5.56 1.10 -7.93
C PRO A 25 -4.34 1.81 -8.48
N TYR A 26 -3.19 1.12 -8.64
CA TYR A 26 -2.01 1.71 -9.27
C TYR A 26 -2.31 2.25 -10.66
N ALA A 27 -2.95 1.44 -11.52
CA ALA A 27 -3.29 1.87 -12.88
C ALA A 27 -4.24 3.07 -12.87
N ALA A 28 -5.25 3.07 -12.00
CA ALA A 28 -6.19 4.18 -11.86
C ALA A 28 -5.49 5.48 -11.42
N PHE A 29 -4.62 5.41 -10.42
CA PHE A 29 -3.85 6.57 -9.95
C PHE A 29 -2.85 7.08 -10.99
N ALA A 30 -2.19 6.16 -11.71
CA ALA A 30 -1.25 6.53 -12.78
C ALA A 30 -1.99 7.24 -13.93
N MET A 31 -3.17 6.75 -14.33
CA MET A 31 -4.02 7.41 -15.34
C MET A 31 -4.50 8.79 -14.88
N ALA A 32 -4.70 8.99 -13.58
CA ALA A 32 -5.03 10.29 -13.00
C ALA A 32 -3.84 11.26 -12.92
N GLY A 33 -2.63 10.81 -13.31
CA GLY A 33 -1.41 11.62 -13.30
C GLY A 33 -0.79 11.79 -11.91
N PHE A 34 -1.10 10.92 -10.96
CA PHE A 34 -0.50 10.95 -9.62
C PHE A 34 0.89 10.33 -9.62
N ALA A 35 1.77 10.84 -8.76
CA ALA A 35 3.07 10.26 -8.48
C ALA A 35 2.91 9.16 -7.42
N ILE A 36 3.34 7.94 -7.72
CA ILE A 36 3.09 6.77 -6.89
C ILE A 36 4.43 6.19 -6.45
N ASP A 37 4.63 6.03 -5.14
CA ASP A 37 5.77 5.34 -4.56
C ASP A 37 5.28 4.06 -3.85
N PHE A 38 5.98 2.95 -4.08
CA PHE A 38 5.82 1.74 -3.27
C PHE A 38 6.71 1.83 -2.05
N VAL A 39 6.17 1.49 -0.88
CA VAL A 39 6.86 1.59 0.39
C VAL A 39 6.76 0.25 1.12
N THR A 40 7.89 -0.44 1.23
CA THR A 40 8.00 -1.80 1.77
C THR A 40 8.96 -1.83 2.96
N GLU A 41 9.11 -2.96 3.67
CA GLU A 41 9.95 -3.00 4.87
C GLU A 41 11.38 -2.65 4.52
N LYS A 42 11.89 -3.28 3.46
CA LYS A 42 13.31 -3.24 3.09
C LYS A 42 13.59 -2.28 1.92
N GLY A 43 12.57 -1.67 1.34
CA GLY A 43 12.70 -0.92 0.08
C GLY A 43 12.98 -1.82 -1.14
N SER A 44 12.80 -3.14 -1.00
CA SER A 44 12.80 -4.05 -2.15
C SER A 44 11.42 -4.07 -2.81
N SER A 45 11.39 -4.30 -4.12
CA SER A 45 10.14 -4.54 -4.86
C SER A 45 9.33 -5.64 -4.19
N PRO A 46 8.04 -5.40 -3.88
CA PRO A 46 7.22 -6.41 -3.24
C PRO A 46 6.88 -7.53 -4.22
N ILE A 47 6.44 -8.67 -3.69
CA ILE A 47 6.00 -9.83 -4.47
C ILE A 47 4.56 -10.15 -4.05
N CYS A 48 3.64 -10.26 -5.00
CA CYS A 48 2.25 -10.65 -4.69
C CYS A 48 2.17 -12.10 -4.19
N ASP A 49 1.02 -12.50 -3.67
CA ASP A 49 0.75 -13.93 -3.49
C ASP A 49 0.82 -14.64 -4.86
N ARG A 50 1.84 -15.49 -5.03
CA ARG A 50 2.08 -16.21 -6.28
C ARG A 50 0.93 -17.14 -6.64
N LYS A 51 0.19 -17.65 -5.65
CA LYS A 51 -0.96 -18.54 -5.87
C LYS A 51 -2.12 -17.83 -6.59
N MET A 52 -2.13 -16.49 -6.55
CA MET A 52 -3.11 -15.67 -7.27
C MET A 52 -2.73 -15.37 -8.72
N LEU A 53 -1.45 -15.57 -9.09
CA LEU A 53 -0.96 -15.40 -10.45
C LEU A 53 -0.68 -16.72 -11.18
N GLU A 54 -0.51 -17.83 -10.46
CA GLU A 54 -0.07 -19.12 -11.01
C GLU A 54 -1.05 -20.27 -10.71
N GLY A 55 -1.35 -21.10 -11.71
CA GLY A 55 -1.94 -22.44 -11.54
C GLY A 55 -3.46 -22.58 -11.74
N TRP A 56 -3.99 -23.77 -11.41
CA TRP A 56 -5.40 -24.16 -11.58
C TRP A 56 -6.39 -23.32 -10.74
N THR A 57 -5.90 -22.71 -9.64
CA THR A 57 -6.62 -21.76 -8.78
C THR A 57 -6.99 -20.47 -9.51
N GLN A 58 -6.25 -20.11 -10.57
CA GLN A 58 -6.54 -18.92 -11.38
C GLN A 58 -7.91 -19.03 -12.10
N LYS A 59 -8.40 -20.24 -12.36
CA LYS A 59 -9.71 -20.48 -13.01
C LYS A 59 -10.90 -20.42 -12.05
N LEU A 60 -10.67 -20.45 -10.73
CA LEU A 60 -11.74 -20.46 -9.71
C LEU A 60 -11.72 -19.20 -8.82
N LEU A 61 -10.53 -18.62 -8.59
CA LEU A 61 -10.27 -17.50 -7.66
C LEU A 61 -9.21 -16.52 -8.21
N GLY A 62 -8.83 -16.65 -9.49
CA GLY A 62 -7.70 -15.92 -10.06
C GLY A 62 -8.00 -14.48 -10.43
N ALA A 63 -6.93 -13.68 -10.43
CA ALA A 63 -6.89 -12.41 -11.10
C ALA A 63 -7.36 -12.56 -12.58
N GLU A 64 -8.31 -11.72 -13.01
CA GLU A 64 -8.75 -11.67 -14.40
C GLU A 64 -7.56 -11.35 -15.33
N ALA A 65 -7.66 -11.69 -16.62
CA ALA A 65 -6.60 -11.42 -17.58
C ALA A 65 -6.19 -9.93 -17.63
N ALA A 66 -7.15 -9.03 -17.39
CA ALA A 66 -6.91 -7.60 -17.27
C ALA A 66 -6.02 -7.26 -16.06
N THR A 67 -6.27 -7.90 -14.90
CA THR A 67 -5.45 -7.73 -13.70
C THR A 67 -4.03 -8.26 -13.90
N VAL A 68 -3.87 -9.45 -14.49
CA VAL A 68 -2.53 -10.00 -14.79
C VAL A 68 -1.75 -9.05 -15.71
N THR A 69 -2.42 -8.50 -16.71
CA THR A 69 -1.83 -7.50 -17.62
C THR A 69 -1.43 -6.22 -16.87
N ALA A 70 -2.32 -5.68 -16.03
CA ALA A 70 -2.05 -4.49 -15.23
C ALA A 70 -0.89 -4.72 -14.24
N TYR A 71 -0.85 -5.87 -13.58
CA TYR A 71 0.22 -6.24 -12.66
C TYR A 71 1.57 -6.33 -13.40
N ASN A 72 1.61 -7.04 -14.53
CA ASN A 72 2.83 -7.15 -15.35
C ASN A 72 3.32 -5.81 -15.91
N ALA A 73 2.43 -4.85 -16.12
CA ALA A 73 2.81 -3.48 -16.48
C ALA A 73 3.35 -2.71 -15.27
N MET A 74 2.66 -2.80 -14.12
CA MET A 74 3.05 -2.14 -12.87
C MET A 74 4.44 -2.55 -12.40
N ILE A 75 4.77 -3.86 -12.42
CA ILE A 75 6.07 -4.34 -11.93
C ILE A 75 7.28 -3.89 -12.77
N LYS A 76 7.03 -3.38 -13.99
CA LYS A 76 8.05 -2.80 -14.87
C LYS A 76 8.25 -1.30 -14.63
N SER A 77 7.40 -0.68 -13.81
CA SER A 77 7.52 0.74 -13.49
C SER A 77 8.73 1.02 -12.60
N GLN A 78 9.29 2.23 -12.73
CA GLN A 78 10.41 2.65 -11.90
C GLN A 78 10.04 2.64 -10.42
N SER A 79 8.85 3.12 -10.06
CA SER A 79 8.43 3.18 -8.64
C SER A 79 8.29 1.81 -8.00
N TRP A 80 7.95 0.77 -8.76
CA TRP A 80 7.96 -0.61 -8.27
C TRP A 80 9.38 -1.14 -8.04
N GLN A 81 10.29 -0.86 -8.98
CA GLN A 81 11.66 -1.35 -8.97
C GLN A 81 12.56 -0.64 -7.95
N SER A 82 12.20 0.60 -7.57
CA SER A 82 12.88 1.39 -6.55
C SER A 82 11.94 1.75 -5.41
N ALA A 83 11.39 0.73 -4.73
CA ALA A 83 10.57 0.94 -3.55
C ALA A 83 11.36 1.64 -2.43
N SER A 84 10.68 2.46 -1.64
CA SER A 84 11.27 3.06 -0.44
C SER A 84 11.12 2.14 0.76
N SER A 85 12.04 2.23 1.72
CA SER A 85 11.98 1.46 2.97
C SER A 85 11.25 2.25 4.04
N TRP A 86 10.14 1.73 4.58
CA TRP A 86 9.53 2.32 5.78
C TRP A 86 10.35 2.05 7.05
N SER A 87 11.31 1.12 7.01
CA SER A 87 12.26 0.87 8.11
C SER A 87 13.33 1.95 8.22
N ASP A 88 13.55 2.73 7.15
CA ASP A 88 14.42 3.90 7.21
C ASP A 88 13.86 4.92 8.20
N ILE A 89 14.71 5.39 9.11
CA ILE A 89 14.35 6.41 10.10
C ILE A 89 14.03 7.75 9.45
N ALA A 90 14.61 8.03 8.28
CA ALA A 90 14.34 9.25 7.51
C ALA A 90 13.01 9.19 6.73
N PHE A 91 12.39 8.01 6.59
CA PHE A 91 11.13 7.86 5.90
C PHE A 91 9.95 8.41 6.73
N ASP A 92 9.03 9.13 6.08
CA ASP A 92 7.85 9.71 6.71
C ASP A 92 6.65 9.72 5.74
N LEU A 93 5.48 9.25 6.20
CA LEU A 93 4.25 9.27 5.43
C LEU A 93 3.70 10.69 5.22
N LYS A 94 4.06 11.68 6.07
CA LYS A 94 3.62 13.08 5.92
C LYS A 94 4.10 13.74 4.62
N ALA A 95 5.05 13.13 3.91
CA ALA A 95 5.47 13.55 2.57
C ALA A 95 4.45 13.23 1.45
N TYR A 96 3.36 12.51 1.77
CA TYR A 96 2.38 12.00 0.82
C TYR A 96 0.99 12.61 1.05
N ASP A 97 0.30 12.91 -0.05
CA ASP A 97 -1.08 13.38 -0.04
C ASP A 97 -2.06 12.22 0.21
N LEU A 98 -1.69 11.00 -0.16
CA LEU A 98 -2.48 9.79 0.07
C LEU A 98 -1.62 8.61 0.52
N VAL A 99 -2.06 7.90 1.55
CA VAL A 99 -1.52 6.58 1.92
C VAL A 99 -2.54 5.51 1.55
N PHE A 100 -2.15 4.61 0.66
CA PHE A 100 -2.95 3.49 0.20
C PHE A 100 -2.44 2.19 0.83
N LEU A 101 -3.34 1.44 1.46
CA LEU A 101 -3.08 0.19 2.16
C LEU A 101 -3.78 -0.96 1.41
N PRO A 102 -3.08 -1.62 0.45
CA PRO A 102 -3.61 -2.81 -0.18
C PRO A 102 -3.68 -3.96 0.83
N GLY A 103 -4.60 -4.90 0.61
CA GLY A 103 -4.71 -6.12 1.39
C GLY A 103 -4.01 -7.31 0.73
N GLY A 104 -4.59 -8.48 0.98
CA GLY A 104 -4.03 -9.79 0.67
C GLY A 104 -4.33 -10.75 1.82
N HIS A 105 -4.55 -12.02 1.48
CA HIS A 105 -4.88 -13.06 2.47
C HIS A 105 -3.68 -13.93 2.84
N ASP A 106 -2.54 -13.75 2.15
CA ASP A 106 -1.34 -14.50 2.47
C ASP A 106 -0.76 -14.03 3.82
N GLN A 107 -0.16 -14.97 4.56
CA GLN A 107 0.39 -14.72 5.88
C GLN A 107 1.53 -13.68 5.86
N GLY A 108 2.19 -13.49 4.71
CA GLY A 108 3.21 -12.44 4.53
C GLY A 108 2.69 -11.02 4.80
N VAL A 109 1.39 -10.76 4.57
CA VAL A 109 0.77 -9.46 4.86
C VAL A 109 0.86 -9.12 6.35
N ARG A 110 0.96 -10.11 7.23
CA ARG A 110 1.10 -9.89 8.67
C ARG A 110 2.39 -9.12 9.05
N GLN A 111 3.41 -9.13 8.20
CA GLN A 111 4.66 -8.38 8.38
C GLN A 111 4.40 -6.90 8.70
N ILE A 112 3.53 -6.23 7.94
CA ILE A 112 3.22 -4.82 8.18
C ILE A 112 2.33 -4.63 9.41
N LEU A 113 1.42 -5.58 9.69
CA LEU A 113 0.48 -5.50 10.82
C LEU A 113 1.18 -5.56 12.17
N ASP A 114 2.23 -6.38 12.28
CA ASP A 114 2.99 -6.59 13.51
C ASP A 114 4.19 -5.63 13.64
N SER A 115 4.44 -4.78 12.62
CA SER A 115 5.57 -3.84 12.61
C SER A 115 5.28 -2.59 13.43
N ARG A 116 6.04 -2.40 14.53
CA ARG A 116 5.99 -1.18 15.35
C ARG A 116 6.34 0.07 14.56
N ARG A 117 7.23 -0.04 13.57
CA ARG A 117 7.62 1.09 12.73
C ARG A 117 6.47 1.50 11.80
N ALA A 118 5.83 0.54 11.14
CA ALA A 118 4.67 0.81 10.29
C ALA A 118 3.49 1.36 11.11
N GLN A 119 3.23 0.78 12.28
CA GLN A 119 2.22 1.29 13.21
C GLN A 119 2.50 2.74 13.61
N SER A 120 3.75 3.09 13.99
CA SER A 120 4.13 4.46 14.33
C SER A 120 3.84 5.44 13.20
N LEU A 121 4.27 5.10 11.97
CA LEU A 121 4.02 5.92 10.78
C LEU A 121 2.53 6.15 10.55
N LEU A 122 1.70 5.11 10.70
CA LEU A 122 0.25 5.21 10.55
C LEU A 122 -0.40 6.03 11.67
N THR A 123 0.06 5.91 12.91
CA THR A 123 -0.45 6.72 14.04
C THR A 123 -0.12 8.20 13.89
N GLU A 124 0.99 8.55 13.23
CA GLU A 124 1.33 9.94 12.93
C GLU A 124 0.54 10.48 11.72
N TYR A 125 0.31 9.66 10.70
CA TYR A 125 -0.34 10.08 9.46
C TYR A 125 -1.86 10.15 9.58
N PHE A 126 -2.49 9.13 10.14
CA PHE A 126 -3.94 8.95 10.08
C PHE A 126 -4.74 10.12 10.71
N PRO A 127 -4.36 10.68 11.87
CA PRO A 127 -5.05 11.85 12.42
C PRO A 127 -5.05 13.07 11.50
N LEU A 128 -4.05 13.20 10.63
CA LEU A 128 -3.93 14.28 9.65
C LEU A 128 -4.92 14.15 8.50
N THR A 129 -5.60 13.01 8.36
CA THR A 129 -6.63 12.80 7.32
C THR A 129 -8.00 13.33 7.73
N LYS A 130 -8.16 13.76 8.99
CA LYS A 130 -9.43 14.32 9.48
C LYS A 130 -9.81 15.55 8.68
N LYS A 131 -11.06 15.58 8.17
CA LYS A 131 -11.60 16.74 7.45
C LYS A 131 -11.46 18.01 8.31
N PRO A 132 -11.09 19.16 7.72
CA PRO A 132 -11.08 19.47 6.28
C PRO A 132 -9.73 19.21 5.57
N SER A 133 -8.87 18.34 6.10
CA SER A 133 -7.58 18.02 5.47
C SER A 133 -7.71 17.52 4.03
N GLY A 134 -6.69 17.81 3.22
CA GLY A 134 -6.50 17.23 1.88
C GLY A 134 -5.76 15.89 1.88
N MET A 135 -5.29 15.43 3.05
CA MET A 135 -4.60 14.15 3.20
C MET A 135 -5.60 13.00 3.29
N VAL A 136 -5.30 11.88 2.64
CA VAL A 136 -6.22 10.74 2.54
C VAL A 136 -5.53 9.45 2.97
N CYS A 137 -6.21 8.65 3.78
CA CYS A 137 -5.83 7.26 3.98
C CYS A 137 -6.93 6.38 3.38
N ALA A 138 -6.55 5.47 2.49
CA ALA A 138 -7.44 4.53 1.84
C ALA A 138 -6.92 3.11 2.08
N ALA A 139 -7.82 2.18 2.34
CA ALA A 139 -7.49 0.80 2.63
C ALA A 139 -8.54 -0.13 2.03
N ILE A 140 -8.13 -1.33 1.66
CA ILE A 140 -9.00 -2.36 1.07
C ILE A 140 -8.72 -3.73 1.70
N CYS A 141 -9.77 -4.54 1.84
CA CYS A 141 -9.69 -5.91 2.36
C CYS A 141 -8.95 -5.99 3.71
N HIS A 142 -7.87 -6.76 3.81
CA HIS A 142 -7.06 -6.88 5.02
C HIS A 142 -6.12 -5.69 5.25
N GLY A 143 -5.94 -4.80 4.28
CA GLY A 143 -5.17 -3.56 4.45
C GLY A 143 -5.75 -2.65 5.53
N VAL A 144 -7.06 -2.73 5.79
CA VAL A 144 -7.71 -2.00 6.90
C VAL A 144 -7.17 -2.41 8.27
N GLN A 145 -6.65 -3.63 8.40
CA GLN A 145 -6.09 -4.14 9.65
C GLN A 145 -4.82 -3.40 10.05
N ALA A 146 -4.05 -2.85 9.09
CA ALA A 146 -2.85 -2.09 9.42
C ALA A 146 -3.17 -0.90 10.33
N LEU A 147 -4.27 -0.20 10.05
CA LEU A 147 -4.79 0.87 10.91
C LEU A 147 -5.39 0.31 12.22
N ALA A 148 -6.10 -0.83 12.19
CA ALA A 148 -6.69 -1.42 13.40
C ALA A 148 -5.64 -1.93 14.39
N HIS A 149 -4.45 -2.28 13.91
CA HIS A 149 -3.29 -2.68 14.71
C HIS A 149 -2.40 -1.49 15.12
N SER A 150 -2.73 -0.27 14.69
CA SER A 150 -1.96 0.93 14.98
C SER A 150 -2.54 1.66 16.17
N LYS A 151 -1.80 1.65 17.29
CA LYS A 151 -2.16 2.30 18.56
C LYS A 151 -1.22 3.47 18.84
N GLY A 152 -1.78 4.66 19.01
CA GLY A 152 -1.05 5.86 19.39
C GLY A 152 -0.45 5.76 20.80
N ALA A 153 0.47 6.66 21.11
CA ALA A 153 1.11 6.74 22.44
C ALA A 153 0.13 7.16 23.56
N ASP A 154 -1.00 7.74 23.18
CA ASP A 154 -2.15 8.07 24.02
C ASP A 154 -3.11 6.90 24.26
N ASP A 155 -2.72 5.68 23.84
CA ASP A 155 -3.52 4.47 23.88
C ASP A 155 -4.82 4.52 23.03
N VAL A 156 -4.93 5.47 22.10
CA VAL A 156 -6.02 5.57 21.14
C VAL A 156 -5.68 4.80 19.86
N TRP A 157 -6.63 4.04 19.32
CA TRP A 157 -6.40 3.29 18.07
C TRP A 157 -6.71 4.19 16.88
N CYS A 158 -6.01 4.03 15.76
CA CYS A 158 -6.33 4.82 14.57
C CYS A 158 -7.80 4.67 14.13
N TRP A 159 -8.40 3.51 14.34
CA TRP A 159 -9.80 3.23 13.95
C TRP A 159 -10.86 3.46 15.03
N PHE A 160 -10.48 3.62 16.31
CA PHE A 160 -11.41 3.73 17.45
C PHE A 160 -11.06 4.92 18.33
#